data_AF-A0A355C641-F1
#
_entry.id   AF-A0A355C641-F1
#
_cell.length_a   1.000
_cell.length_b   1.000
_cell.length_c   1.000
_cell.angle_alpha   90.00
_cell.angle_beta   90.00
_cell.angle_gamma   90.00
#
_symmetry.space_group_name_H-M   'P 1'
#
loop_
_entity.id
_entity.type
_entity.pdbx_description
1 polymer ?
#
loop_
_entity_poly.entity_id
_entity_poly.type
_entity_poly.pdbx_seq_one_letter_code
_entity_poly.pdbx_strand_id
1 'polypeptide(L)'
;MLKKIRVTISVLLFSLITLYFLDFSGFLPESFSVLTDIQFIPALLALNIIILIALVALTVIFGRVYCSSICPMGIYQDIVAWFSKKILKKKKRYTYSKAKIVLRWSVLGATIIAFLFGFTFLVGLLDPYGAYGRLVTHIFRPAYLAGNNFLEAIFSSFNNYSFYKVGIYSLGVSSIIIALITLLVIGFLAWKNGRTYCNTICPVGTTLGFLSRFSLFKIQFIDDKCNMCGLCSMKCKASCIDAKNKVIDHNRCVTCFNCIEVCHRDAMKYALIGSKKKKAVETAPAFSYIREDKPKDESKRRFLSATLITSIAAGQLLAQTVTEPLLPKRELKRKTPIAPPGALNFDHFREKCISCHLCVSKCPSHVIKPAFLEYGLGGVMQPKLYFDHGFC
;
A
#
# COMPACT_ATOMS: atom_id res chain seq x y z
N MET A 1 -2.24 2.40 26.34
CA MET A 1 -3.52 1.83 25.84
C MET A 1 -3.74 2.11 24.34
N LEU A 2 -3.59 3.36 23.87
CA LEU A 2 -3.81 3.77 22.47
C LEU A 2 -3.19 2.84 21.40
N LYS A 3 -1.93 2.43 21.58
CA LYS A 3 -1.27 1.51 20.65
C LYS A 3 -1.99 0.16 20.56
N LYS A 4 -2.43 -0.41 21.69
CA LYS A 4 -3.11 -1.72 21.72
C LYS A 4 -4.42 -1.64 20.95
N ILE A 5 -5.25 -0.63 21.24
CA ILE A 5 -6.52 -0.37 20.53
C ILE A 5 -6.28 -0.28 19.02
N ARG A 6 -5.29 0.53 18.61
CA ARG A 6 -4.91 0.65 17.20
C ARG A 6 -4.50 -0.70 16.60
N VAL A 7 -3.64 -1.49 17.25
CA VAL A 7 -3.24 -2.81 16.75
C VAL A 7 -4.46 -3.72 16.58
N THR A 8 -5.35 -3.77 17.57
CA THR A 8 -6.54 -4.64 17.52
C THR A 8 -7.43 -4.27 16.34
N ILE A 9 -7.71 -2.98 16.14
CA ILE A 9 -8.49 -2.48 15.00
C ILE A 9 -7.78 -2.82 13.67
N SER A 10 -6.46 -2.59 13.58
CA SER A 10 -5.67 -2.94 12.39
C SER A 10 -5.78 -4.42 12.06
N VAL A 11 -5.59 -5.31 13.04
CA VAL A 11 -5.63 -6.75 12.81
C VAL A 11 -7.02 -7.19 12.37
N LEU A 12 -8.06 -6.70 13.04
CA LEU A 12 -9.45 -7.00 12.68
C LEU A 12 -9.78 -6.56 11.25
N LEU A 13 -9.53 -5.30 10.90
CA LEU A 13 -9.84 -4.77 9.57
C LEU A 13 -8.99 -5.44 8.49
N PHE A 14 -7.69 -5.65 8.74
CA PHE A 14 -6.82 -6.34 7.80
C PHE A 14 -7.31 -7.75 7.54
N SER A 15 -7.58 -8.53 8.59
CA SER A 15 -8.09 -9.89 8.47
C SER A 15 -9.41 -9.94 7.71
N LEU A 16 -10.38 -9.07 8.01
CA LEU A 16 -11.65 -9.03 7.29
C LEU A 16 -11.46 -8.68 5.80
N ILE A 17 -10.65 -7.67 5.48
CA ILE A 17 -10.37 -7.30 4.08
C ILE A 17 -9.67 -8.47 3.37
N THR A 18 -8.63 -9.07 3.96
CA THR A 18 -7.93 -10.19 3.33
C THR A 18 -8.86 -11.37 3.10
N LEU A 19 -9.65 -11.75 4.11
CA LEU A 19 -10.63 -12.84 4.01
C LEU A 19 -11.66 -12.55 2.92
N TYR A 20 -12.13 -11.32 2.80
CA TYR A 20 -13.07 -10.95 1.74
C TYR A 20 -12.52 -11.16 0.32
N PHE A 21 -11.23 -10.92 0.10
CA PHE A 21 -10.55 -11.23 -1.17
C PHE A 21 -10.24 -12.73 -1.36
N LEU A 22 -10.06 -13.49 -0.28
CA LEU A 22 -9.73 -14.93 -0.31
C LEU A 22 -10.97 -15.83 -0.35
N ASP A 23 -12.13 -15.33 0.07
CA ASP A 23 -13.36 -16.09 0.22
C ASP A 23 -13.91 -16.56 -1.13
N PHE A 24 -13.57 -17.82 -1.45
CA PHE A 24 -14.03 -18.56 -2.61
C PHE A 24 -15.31 -19.36 -2.35
N SER A 25 -15.62 -19.64 -1.08
CA SER A 25 -16.78 -20.43 -0.63
C SER A 25 -18.06 -19.61 -0.52
N GLY A 26 -17.98 -18.28 -0.59
CA GLY A 26 -19.13 -17.40 -0.40
C GLY A 26 -19.60 -17.33 1.06
N PHE A 27 -18.69 -17.55 2.01
CA PHE A 27 -19.01 -17.54 3.44
C PHE A 27 -19.33 -16.14 3.95
N LEU A 28 -18.69 -15.11 3.36
CA LEU A 28 -18.91 -13.72 3.76
C LEU A 28 -20.07 -13.10 2.96
N PRO A 29 -21.07 -12.49 3.64
CA PRO A 29 -22.19 -11.86 2.94
C PRO A 29 -21.75 -10.62 2.14
N GLU A 30 -22.54 -10.25 1.14
CA GLU A 30 -22.24 -9.11 0.25
C GLU A 30 -22.22 -7.76 0.98
N SER A 31 -22.80 -7.67 2.18
CA SER A 31 -22.74 -6.48 3.05
C SER A 31 -21.32 -6.08 3.47
N PHE A 32 -20.34 -6.99 3.34
CA PHE A 32 -18.92 -6.68 3.55
C PHE A 32 -18.30 -5.80 2.45
N SER A 33 -19.03 -5.50 1.36
CA SER A 33 -18.65 -4.48 0.37
C SER A 33 -18.35 -3.12 0.98
N VAL A 34 -18.98 -2.77 2.11
CA VAL A 34 -18.72 -1.52 2.87
C VAL A 34 -17.24 -1.39 3.27
N LEU A 35 -16.51 -2.48 3.49
CA LEU A 35 -15.07 -2.44 3.81
C LEU A 35 -14.24 -1.87 2.66
N THR A 36 -14.73 -2.03 1.44
CA THR A 36 -14.11 -1.50 0.22
C THR A 36 -14.47 -0.03 0.03
N ASP A 37 -15.70 0.36 0.36
CA ASP A 37 -16.20 1.74 0.27
C ASP A 37 -15.52 2.68 1.27
N ILE A 38 -15.12 2.17 2.44
CA ILE A 38 -14.39 2.94 3.46
C ILE A 38 -12.97 3.34 3.00
N GLN A 39 -12.45 2.74 1.91
CA GLN A 39 -11.12 3.06 1.41
C GLN A 39 -11.13 4.37 0.62
N PHE A 40 -10.11 5.20 0.81
CA PHE A 40 -10.06 6.57 0.31
C PHE A 40 -10.26 6.70 -1.22
N ILE A 41 -9.58 5.89 -2.03
CA ILE A 41 -9.66 5.98 -3.50
C ILE A 41 -11.01 5.45 -4.02
N PRO A 42 -11.50 4.26 -3.60
CA PRO A 42 -12.87 3.84 -3.91
C PRO A 42 -13.93 4.88 -3.55
N ALA A 43 -13.87 5.45 -2.34
CA ALA A 43 -14.79 6.51 -1.91
C ALA A 43 -14.73 7.75 -2.82
N LEU A 44 -13.51 8.13 -3.25
CA LEU A 44 -13.30 9.27 -4.15
C LEU A 44 -13.88 9.03 -5.54
N LEU A 45 -13.66 7.85 -6.11
CA LEU A 45 -14.16 7.50 -7.45
C LEU A 45 -15.67 7.28 -7.47
N ALA A 46 -16.22 6.73 -6.39
CA ALA A 46 -17.66 6.57 -6.17
C ALA A 46 -18.37 7.88 -5.78
N LEU A 47 -17.63 8.98 -5.59
CA LEU A 47 -18.16 10.28 -5.13
C LEU A 47 -19.00 10.16 -3.84
N ASN A 48 -18.62 9.25 -2.94
CA ASN A 48 -19.32 9.07 -1.67
C ASN A 48 -18.88 10.15 -0.67
N ILE A 49 -19.55 11.31 -0.74
CA ILE A 49 -19.22 12.52 0.03
C ILE A 49 -19.24 12.23 1.54
N ILE A 50 -20.17 11.41 2.03
CA ILE A 50 -20.31 11.09 3.44
C ILE A 50 -19.05 10.40 3.97
N ILE A 51 -18.58 9.36 3.27
CA ILE A 51 -17.36 8.63 3.65
C ILE A 51 -16.13 9.53 3.54
N LEU A 52 -16.02 10.33 2.48
CA LEU A 52 -14.89 11.24 2.29
C LEU A 52 -14.80 12.28 3.42
N ILE A 53 -15.92 12.91 3.78
CA ILE A 53 -15.99 13.85 4.91
C ILE A 53 -15.61 13.14 6.20
N ALA A 54 -16.12 11.93 6.44
CA ALA A 54 -15.77 11.15 7.63
C ALA A 54 -14.27 10.83 7.70
N LEU A 55 -13.63 10.44 6.59
CA LEU A 55 -12.18 10.16 6.52
C LEU A 55 -11.33 11.42 6.71
N VAL A 56 -11.75 12.54 6.12
CA VAL A 56 -11.09 13.84 6.29
C VAL A 56 -11.23 14.31 7.73
N ALA A 57 -12.43 14.25 8.31
CA ALA A 57 -12.69 14.60 9.70
C ALA A 57 -11.87 13.71 10.65
N LEU A 58 -11.83 12.40 10.43
CA LEU A 58 -10.97 11.47 11.18
C LEU A 58 -9.49 11.90 11.10
N THR A 59 -9.03 12.33 9.92
CA THR A 59 -7.65 12.75 9.70
C THR A 59 -7.32 14.10 10.36
N VAL A 60 -8.26 15.05 10.34
CA VAL A 60 -8.12 16.36 10.98
C VAL A 60 -8.28 16.26 12.50
N ILE A 61 -9.08 15.34 13.03
CA ILE A 61 -9.22 15.19 14.47
C ILE A 61 -8.00 14.43 15.01
N PHE A 62 -7.74 13.23 14.50
CA PHE A 62 -6.78 12.31 15.11
C PHE A 62 -5.41 12.27 14.43
N GLY A 63 -5.20 13.02 13.35
CA GLY A 63 -4.03 12.89 12.47
C GLY A 63 -4.18 11.71 11.51
N ARG A 64 -3.08 11.22 10.92
CA ARG A 64 -3.13 10.14 9.91
C ARG A 64 -3.40 8.73 10.48
N VAL A 65 -4.47 8.55 11.23
CA VAL A 65 -4.88 7.26 11.79
C VAL A 65 -5.33 6.29 10.69
N TYR A 66 -5.90 6.79 9.59
CA TYR A 66 -6.27 5.99 8.43
C TYR A 66 -5.12 5.11 7.91
N CYS A 67 -3.95 5.71 7.67
CA CYS A 67 -2.78 4.99 7.14
C CYS A 67 -2.24 3.93 8.12
N SER A 68 -2.49 4.07 9.42
CA SER A 68 -2.01 3.12 10.43
C SER A 68 -3.03 2.05 10.81
N SER A 69 -4.33 2.34 10.71
CA SER A 69 -5.40 1.50 11.27
C SER A 69 -6.37 0.91 10.24
N ILE A 70 -6.66 1.64 9.15
CA ILE A 70 -7.71 1.27 8.19
C ILE A 70 -7.11 0.77 6.87
N CYS A 71 -6.07 1.44 6.37
CA CYS A 71 -5.45 1.11 5.10
C CYS A 71 -4.70 -0.24 5.16
N PRO A 72 -5.10 -1.26 4.38
CA PRO A 72 -4.48 -2.59 4.43
C PRO A 72 -3.01 -2.56 4.00
N MET A 73 -2.67 -1.69 3.04
CA MET A 73 -1.28 -1.53 2.60
C MET A 73 -0.38 -0.96 3.68
N GLY A 74 -0.92 -0.10 4.55
CA GLY A 74 -0.21 0.39 5.71
C GLY A 74 0.07 -0.72 6.72
N ILE A 75 -0.92 -1.59 6.95
CA ILE A 75 -0.81 -2.72 7.87
C ILE A 75 0.18 -3.76 7.34
N TYR A 76 0.17 -4.04 6.03
CA TYR A 76 1.18 -4.86 5.37
C TYR A 76 2.61 -4.37 5.66
N GLN A 77 2.88 -3.07 5.55
CA GLN A 77 4.21 -2.51 5.88
C GLN A 77 4.57 -2.69 7.36
N ASP A 78 3.57 -2.62 8.25
CA ASP A 78 3.78 -2.87 9.68
C ASP A 78 4.11 -4.33 9.98
N ILE A 79 3.47 -5.28 9.29
CA ILE A 79 3.76 -6.71 9.38
C ILE A 79 5.19 -6.98 8.90
N VAL A 80 5.57 -6.44 7.73
CA VAL A 80 6.94 -6.60 7.19
C VAL A 80 7.97 -5.99 8.12
N ALA A 81 7.73 -4.79 8.65
CA ALA A 81 8.63 -4.13 9.60
C ALA A 81 8.74 -4.92 10.91
N TRP A 82 7.65 -5.51 11.40
CA TRP A 82 7.65 -6.37 12.58
C TRP A 82 8.45 -7.67 12.35
N PHE A 83 8.23 -8.35 11.23
CA PHE A 83 8.93 -9.58 10.88
C PHE A 83 10.44 -9.34 10.72
N SER A 84 10.79 -8.26 10.03
CA SER A 84 12.17 -7.82 9.89
C SER A 84 12.86 -7.49 11.22
N LYS A 85 12.14 -6.96 12.21
CA LYS A 85 12.68 -6.74 13.56
C LYS A 85 13.01 -8.08 14.25
N LYS A 86 12.18 -9.10 14.04
CA LYS A 86 12.38 -10.46 14.59
C LYS A 86 13.60 -11.12 13.97
N ILE A 87 13.79 -10.98 12.65
CA ILE A 87 14.91 -11.58 11.91
C ILE A 87 16.23 -10.86 12.18
N LEU A 88 16.31 -9.54 12.01
CA LEU A 88 17.60 -8.83 12.13
C LEU A 88 18.05 -8.59 13.58
N LYS A 89 17.20 -8.85 14.58
CA LYS A 89 17.45 -8.56 16.01
C LYS A 89 17.93 -7.12 16.31
N LYS A 90 17.81 -6.18 15.36
CA LYS A 90 18.26 -4.79 15.50
C LYS A 90 17.36 -4.02 16.48
N LYS A 91 17.89 -3.71 17.66
CA LYS A 91 17.18 -2.94 18.71
C LYS A 91 16.94 -1.48 18.31
N LYS A 92 17.87 -0.87 17.56
CA LYS A 92 17.85 0.53 17.06
C LYS A 92 17.75 0.51 15.54
N ARG A 93 16.58 0.83 14.98
CA ARG A 93 16.30 0.57 13.55
C ARG A 93 16.12 1.83 12.73
N TYR A 94 15.40 2.80 13.27
CA TYR A 94 15.07 4.00 12.53
C TYR A 94 15.97 5.16 12.96
N THR A 95 16.27 6.02 12.00
CA THR A 95 16.91 7.30 12.24
C THR A 95 16.04 8.39 11.67
N TYR A 96 16.17 9.60 12.20
CA TYR A 96 15.53 10.77 11.62
C TYR A 96 16.00 10.94 10.18
N SER A 97 15.06 11.19 9.28
CA SER A 97 15.32 11.51 7.89
C SER A 97 14.58 12.78 7.53
N LYS A 98 15.19 13.65 6.71
CA LYS A 98 14.51 14.85 6.20
C LYS A 98 13.38 14.47 5.25
N ALA A 99 12.31 15.25 5.25
CA ALA A 99 11.18 15.03 4.35
C ALA A 99 11.62 15.22 2.89
N LYS A 100 11.37 14.22 2.04
CA LYS A 100 11.58 14.33 0.58
C LYS A 100 10.39 15.05 -0.06
N ILE A 101 10.25 16.34 0.22
CA ILE A 101 9.06 17.11 -0.15
C ILE A 101 8.83 17.12 -1.68
N VAL A 102 9.89 17.33 -2.46
CA VAL A 102 9.84 17.35 -3.93
C VAL A 102 9.25 16.06 -4.48
N LEU A 103 9.74 14.90 -4.04
CA LEU A 103 9.27 13.60 -4.51
C LEU A 103 7.78 13.36 -4.16
N ARG A 104 7.34 13.79 -2.96
CA ARG A 104 5.95 13.58 -2.53
C ARG A 104 4.95 14.34 -3.39
N TRP A 105 5.26 15.60 -3.66
CA TRP A 105 4.41 16.47 -4.47
C TRP A 105 4.53 16.16 -5.95
N SER A 106 5.71 15.75 -6.43
CA SER A 106 5.87 15.32 -7.82
C SER A 106 5.06 14.06 -8.11
N VAL A 107 5.06 13.08 -7.21
CA VAL A 107 4.26 11.86 -7.38
C VAL A 107 2.77 12.18 -7.30
N LEU A 108 2.32 13.00 -6.35
CA LEU A 108 0.91 13.43 -6.27
C LEU A 108 0.48 14.15 -7.56
N GLY A 109 1.27 15.12 -8.02
CA GLY A 109 1.01 15.86 -9.26
C GLY A 109 0.96 14.93 -10.48
N ALA A 110 1.93 14.00 -10.61
CA ALA A 110 1.93 13.00 -11.68
C ALA A 110 0.69 12.09 -11.62
N THR A 111 0.21 11.74 -10.42
CA THR A 111 -1.00 10.90 -10.27
C THR A 111 -2.25 11.66 -10.72
N ILE A 112 -2.36 12.95 -10.39
CA ILE A 112 -3.47 13.82 -10.82
C ILE A 112 -3.43 14.01 -12.33
N ILE A 113 -2.26 14.27 -12.90
CA ILE A 113 -2.08 14.39 -14.36
C ILE A 113 -2.48 13.08 -15.05
N ALA A 114 -1.97 11.94 -14.57
CA ALA A 114 -2.32 10.62 -15.11
C ALA A 114 -3.84 10.37 -15.06
N PHE A 115 -4.51 10.78 -13.98
CA PHE A 115 -5.96 10.70 -13.86
C PHE A 115 -6.68 11.57 -14.91
N LEU A 116 -6.25 12.83 -15.10
CA LEU A 116 -6.87 13.75 -16.08
C LEU A 116 -6.68 13.30 -17.53
N PHE A 117 -5.57 12.63 -17.84
CA PHE A 117 -5.29 12.07 -19.17
C PHE A 117 -5.85 10.65 -19.37
N GLY A 118 -6.61 10.10 -18.41
CA GLY A 118 -7.24 8.78 -18.54
C GLY A 118 -6.28 7.58 -18.41
N PHE A 119 -5.09 7.77 -17.84
CA PHE A 119 -4.15 6.69 -17.52
C PHE A 119 -4.49 6.03 -16.17
N THR A 120 -5.68 5.43 -16.08
CA THR A 120 -6.21 4.82 -14.86
C THR A 120 -5.32 3.70 -14.33
N PHE A 121 -4.58 2.98 -15.19
CA PHE A 121 -3.58 2.01 -14.77
C PHE A 121 -2.53 2.59 -13.80
N LEU A 122 -1.96 3.77 -14.11
CA LEU A 122 -0.96 4.40 -13.26
C LEU A 122 -1.55 4.80 -11.90
N VAL A 123 -2.78 5.32 -11.92
CA VAL A 123 -3.52 5.66 -10.70
C VAL A 123 -3.79 4.41 -9.86
N GLY A 124 -4.26 3.34 -10.48
CA GLY A 124 -4.49 2.04 -9.84
C GLY A 124 -3.21 1.39 -9.31
N LEU A 125 -2.06 1.63 -9.96
CA LEU A 125 -0.74 1.14 -9.52
C LEU A 125 -0.27 1.84 -8.24
N LEU A 126 -0.48 3.15 -8.15
CA LEU A 126 -0.09 3.98 -7.01
C LEU A 126 -1.16 4.00 -5.89
N ASP A 127 -2.38 3.56 -6.17
CA ASP A 127 -3.42 3.38 -5.16
C ASP A 127 -3.03 2.27 -4.17
N PRO A 128 -2.89 2.58 -2.86
CA PRO A 128 -2.57 1.56 -1.87
C PRO A 128 -3.62 0.45 -1.79
N TYR A 129 -4.91 0.74 -2.01
CA TYR A 129 -5.95 -0.28 -1.92
C TYR A 129 -5.94 -1.21 -3.14
N GLY A 130 -5.92 -0.65 -4.36
CA GLY A 130 -5.77 -1.42 -5.60
C GLY A 130 -4.49 -2.27 -5.63
N ALA A 131 -3.35 -1.70 -5.21
CA ALA A 131 -2.10 -2.44 -5.11
C ALA A 131 -2.17 -3.61 -4.13
N TYR A 132 -2.81 -3.41 -2.98
CA TYR A 132 -3.04 -4.47 -2.01
C TYR A 132 -4.00 -5.55 -2.54
N GLY A 133 -5.12 -5.17 -3.17
CA GLY A 133 -6.08 -6.12 -3.75
C GLY A 133 -5.46 -7.02 -4.81
N ARG A 134 -4.60 -6.46 -5.68
CA ARG A 134 -3.83 -7.24 -6.66
C ARG A 134 -2.86 -8.22 -6.00
N LEU A 135 -2.19 -7.78 -4.94
CA LEU A 135 -1.29 -8.63 -4.16
C LEU A 135 -2.03 -9.81 -3.53
N VAL A 136 -3.19 -9.58 -2.92
CA VAL A 136 -3.99 -10.67 -2.34
C VAL A 136 -4.50 -11.61 -3.44
N THR A 137 -5.07 -11.06 -4.51
CA THR A 137 -5.70 -11.85 -5.58
C THR A 137 -4.71 -12.69 -6.38
N HIS A 138 -3.52 -12.17 -6.66
CA HIS A 138 -2.54 -12.84 -7.52
C HIS A 138 -1.49 -13.66 -6.77
N ILE A 139 -1.26 -13.36 -5.49
CA ILE A 139 -0.21 -14.04 -4.71
C ILE A 139 -0.83 -14.86 -3.59
N PHE A 140 -1.63 -14.24 -2.73
CA PHE A 140 -2.18 -14.93 -1.55
C PHE A 140 -3.31 -15.90 -1.88
N ARG A 141 -4.19 -15.58 -2.84
CA ARG A 141 -5.29 -16.46 -3.23
C ARG A 141 -4.81 -17.77 -3.85
N PRO A 142 -3.90 -17.80 -4.85
CA PRO A 142 -3.36 -19.07 -5.35
C PRO A 142 -2.65 -19.88 -4.26
N ALA A 143 -1.89 -19.23 -3.38
CA ALA A 143 -1.24 -19.89 -2.25
C ALA A 143 -2.26 -20.48 -1.26
N TYR A 144 -3.37 -19.76 -1.00
CA TYR A 144 -4.44 -20.22 -0.13
C TYR A 144 -5.21 -21.41 -0.73
N LEU A 145 -5.55 -21.36 -2.02
CA LEU A 145 -6.19 -22.46 -2.74
C LEU A 145 -5.27 -23.69 -2.84
N ALA A 146 -3.97 -23.49 -3.06
CA ALA A 146 -2.98 -24.56 -3.01
C ALA A 146 -2.93 -25.21 -1.62
N GLY A 147 -2.98 -24.40 -0.55
CA GLY A 147 -3.09 -24.88 0.82
C GLY A 147 -4.35 -25.69 1.07
N ASN A 148 -5.52 -25.22 0.59
CA ASN A 148 -6.78 -25.97 0.69
C ASN A 148 -6.70 -27.32 -0.03
N ASN A 149 -6.17 -27.35 -1.25
CA ASN A 149 -6.01 -28.60 -2.01
C ASN A 149 -5.01 -29.56 -1.36
N PHE A 150 -3.97 -29.03 -0.73
CA PHE A 150 -3.03 -29.84 0.04
C PHE A 150 -3.69 -30.43 1.30
N LEU A 151 -4.51 -29.66 2.01
CA LEU A 151 -5.30 -30.18 3.12
C LEU A 151 -6.31 -31.22 2.64
N GLU A 152 -7.01 -30.98 1.54
CA GLU A 152 -7.92 -31.97 0.93
C GLU A 152 -7.19 -33.28 0.62
N ALA A 153 -5.99 -33.24 0.05
CA ALA A 153 -5.18 -34.43 -0.20
C ALA A 153 -4.80 -35.20 1.08
N ILE A 154 -4.56 -34.49 2.20
CA ILE A 154 -4.27 -35.12 3.49
C ILE A 154 -5.55 -35.72 4.09
N PHE A 155 -6.64 -34.95 4.15
CA PHE A 155 -7.87 -35.37 4.82
C PHE A 155 -8.63 -36.46 4.07
N SER A 156 -8.60 -36.44 2.72
CA SER A 156 -9.13 -37.52 1.90
C SER A 156 -8.41 -38.86 2.15
N SER A 157 -7.10 -38.82 2.44
CA SER A 157 -6.33 -40.00 2.86
C SER A 157 -6.82 -40.60 4.19
N PHE A 158 -7.40 -39.78 5.07
CA PHE A 158 -8.02 -40.20 6.33
C PHE A 158 -9.54 -40.45 6.21
N ASN A 159 -10.09 -40.62 4.99
CA ASN A 159 -11.52 -40.77 4.72
C ASN A 159 -12.39 -39.60 5.22
N ASN A 160 -11.83 -38.39 5.32
CA ASN A 160 -12.56 -37.19 5.73
C ASN A 160 -12.68 -36.22 4.54
N TYR A 161 -13.92 -35.98 4.09
CA TYR A 161 -14.24 -35.15 2.92
C TYR A 161 -14.69 -33.72 3.29
N SER A 162 -14.24 -33.20 4.44
CA SER A 162 -14.57 -31.83 4.86
C SER A 162 -14.03 -30.74 3.91
N PHE A 163 -13.00 -31.05 3.13
CA PHE A 163 -12.40 -30.14 2.15
C PHE A 163 -12.66 -30.64 0.72
N TYR A 164 -12.97 -29.72 -0.19
CA TYR A 164 -13.12 -30.01 -1.62
C TYR A 164 -12.00 -29.36 -2.42
N LYS A 165 -11.56 -30.04 -3.48
CA LYS A 165 -10.50 -29.56 -4.37
C LYS A 165 -11.01 -28.41 -5.25
N VAL A 166 -10.23 -27.33 -5.30
CA VAL A 166 -10.53 -26.13 -6.08
C VAL A 166 -9.47 -25.93 -7.17
N GLY A 167 -9.88 -25.68 -8.41
CA GLY A 167 -8.94 -25.39 -9.50
C GLY A 167 -8.14 -24.11 -9.26
N ILE A 168 -6.83 -24.16 -9.47
CA ILE A 168 -5.97 -22.96 -9.43
C ILE A 168 -5.79 -22.45 -10.86
N TYR A 169 -6.44 -21.33 -11.16
CA TYR A 169 -6.40 -20.73 -12.50
C TYR A 169 -5.35 -19.63 -12.59
N SER A 170 -4.61 -19.59 -13.70
CA SER A 170 -3.66 -18.51 -13.97
C SER A 170 -4.42 -17.26 -14.42
N LEU A 171 -4.40 -16.23 -13.58
CA LEU A 171 -5.07 -14.95 -13.80
C LEU A 171 -4.26 -14.00 -14.72
N GLY A 172 -3.38 -14.53 -15.56
CA GLY A 172 -2.51 -13.76 -16.47
C GLY A 172 -1.11 -13.46 -15.89
N VAL A 173 -0.07 -13.86 -16.64
CA VAL A 173 1.35 -13.80 -16.21
C VAL A 173 1.80 -12.37 -15.94
N SER A 174 1.42 -11.42 -16.80
CA SER A 174 1.78 -10.00 -16.66
C SER A 174 1.28 -9.40 -15.33
N SER A 175 0.06 -9.74 -14.93
CA SER A 175 -0.52 -9.25 -13.68
C SER A 175 0.15 -9.84 -12.44
N ILE A 176 0.54 -11.11 -12.48
CA ILE A 176 1.31 -11.76 -11.41
C ILE A 176 2.68 -11.10 -11.27
N ILE A 177 3.38 -10.83 -12.39
CA ILE A 177 4.68 -10.15 -12.37
C ILE A 177 4.56 -8.77 -11.73
N ILE A 178 3.57 -7.97 -12.13
CA ILE A 178 3.35 -6.63 -11.56
C ILE A 178 3.01 -6.72 -10.06
N ALA A 179 2.15 -7.66 -9.66
CA ALA A 179 1.81 -7.89 -8.25
C ALA A 179 3.05 -8.30 -7.43
N LEU A 180 3.92 -9.14 -7.99
CA LEU A 180 5.14 -9.60 -7.32
C LEU A 180 6.18 -8.48 -7.19
N ILE A 181 6.40 -7.70 -8.26
CA ILE A 181 7.28 -6.53 -8.22
C ILE A 181 6.79 -5.52 -7.19
N THR A 182 5.49 -5.20 -7.18
CA THR A 182 4.91 -4.26 -6.20
C THR A 182 5.04 -4.79 -4.77
N LEU A 183 4.80 -6.08 -4.52
CA LEU A 183 5.03 -6.73 -3.23
C LEU A 183 6.48 -6.58 -2.77
N LEU A 184 7.44 -6.94 -3.63
CA LEU A 184 8.87 -6.94 -3.30
C LEU A 184 9.40 -5.53 -3.07
N VAL A 185 9.06 -4.57 -3.93
CA VAL A 185 9.53 -3.18 -3.79
C VAL A 185 8.99 -2.57 -2.51
N ILE A 186 7.68 -2.69 -2.24
CA ILE A 186 7.08 -2.07 -1.06
C ILE A 186 7.49 -2.83 0.22
N GLY A 187 7.58 -4.15 0.15
CA GLY A 187 8.13 -5.00 1.21
C GLY A 187 9.57 -4.63 1.56
N PHE A 188 10.45 -4.48 0.57
CA PHE A 188 11.84 -4.07 0.76
C PHE A 188 11.95 -2.66 1.37
N LEU A 189 11.16 -1.71 0.87
CA LEU A 189 11.09 -0.36 1.41
C LEU A 189 10.66 -0.36 2.89
N ALA A 190 9.65 -1.17 3.24
CA ALA A 190 9.19 -1.34 4.61
C ALA A 190 10.21 -2.06 5.49
N TRP A 191 10.90 -3.05 4.92
CA TRP A 191 11.99 -3.77 5.56
C TRP A 191 13.17 -2.84 5.88
N LYS A 192 13.48 -1.83 5.07
CA LYS A 192 14.58 -0.91 5.40
C LYS A 192 14.14 0.18 6.37
N ASN A 193 13.04 0.88 6.06
CA ASN A 193 12.70 2.15 6.68
C ASN A 193 11.25 2.23 7.22
N GLY A 194 10.52 1.10 7.29
CA GLY A 194 9.20 1.03 7.93
C GLY A 194 8.07 1.54 7.03
N ARG A 195 7.77 2.85 7.06
CA ARG A 195 6.62 3.45 6.36
C ARG A 195 7.02 4.35 5.18
N THR A 196 8.09 4.01 4.47
CA THR A 196 8.61 4.83 3.36
C THR A 196 7.62 4.99 2.23
N TYR A 197 6.99 3.91 1.75
CA TYR A 197 6.02 4.03 0.65
C TYR A 197 4.86 4.98 1.00
N CYS A 198 4.25 4.85 2.17
CA CYS A 198 3.18 5.78 2.62
C CYS A 198 3.67 7.23 2.83
N ASN A 199 4.96 7.43 3.12
CA ASN A 199 5.53 8.74 3.41
C ASN A 199 6.20 9.42 2.22
N THR A 200 6.52 8.71 1.13
CA THR A 200 7.27 9.28 0.00
C THR A 200 6.63 9.04 -1.37
N ILE A 201 5.90 7.95 -1.56
CA ILE A 201 5.40 7.52 -2.89
C ILE A 201 3.87 7.56 -2.95
N CYS A 202 3.18 7.13 -1.89
CA CYS A 202 1.73 6.99 -1.91
C CYS A 202 1.03 8.37 -2.02
N PRO A 203 0.22 8.61 -3.07
CA PRO A 203 -0.48 9.88 -3.26
C PRO A 203 -1.51 10.14 -2.14
N VAL A 204 -2.26 9.11 -1.73
CA VAL A 204 -3.18 9.15 -0.57
C VAL A 204 -2.43 9.52 0.72
N GLY A 205 -1.22 9.01 0.88
CA GLY A 205 -0.36 9.38 1.99
C GLY A 205 0.07 10.85 1.94
N THR A 206 0.29 11.43 0.76
CA THR A 206 0.63 12.86 0.65
C THR A 206 -0.57 13.74 0.97
N THR A 207 -1.76 13.43 0.43
CA THR A 207 -3.00 14.20 0.66
C THR A 207 -3.42 14.20 2.13
N LEU A 208 -3.57 13.01 2.74
CA LEU A 208 -3.92 12.89 4.17
C LEU A 208 -2.84 13.48 5.09
N GLY A 209 -1.64 13.65 4.57
CA GLY A 209 -0.54 14.32 5.24
C GLY A 209 -0.56 15.79 5.36
N PHE A 210 -0.90 16.38 4.22
CA PHE A 210 -1.13 17.79 4.18
C PHE A 210 -2.27 18.14 5.16
N LEU A 211 -3.33 17.34 5.18
CA LEU A 211 -4.44 17.48 6.14
C LEU A 211 -4.02 17.23 7.58
N SER A 212 -3.19 16.21 7.86
CA SER A 212 -2.74 15.92 9.22
C SER A 212 -1.85 17.00 9.84
N ARG A 213 -1.30 17.92 9.03
CA ARG A 213 -0.61 19.11 9.55
C ARG A 213 -1.55 19.96 10.40
N PHE A 214 -2.85 19.97 10.09
CA PHE A 214 -3.87 20.75 10.81
C PHE A 214 -4.55 19.95 11.91
N SER A 215 -4.04 18.77 12.28
CA SER A 215 -4.78 17.88 13.17
C SER A 215 -4.94 18.43 14.58
N LEU A 216 -6.12 18.29 15.20
CA LEU A 216 -6.41 18.77 16.55
C LEU A 216 -5.60 18.03 17.61
N PHE A 217 -5.56 16.70 17.54
CA PHE A 217 -4.74 15.88 18.41
C PHE A 217 -3.40 15.56 17.76
N LYS A 218 -2.32 15.88 18.48
CA LYS A 218 -0.94 15.70 18.02
C LYS A 218 -0.09 15.09 19.11
N ILE A 219 0.94 14.37 18.68
CA ILE A 219 1.98 13.89 19.58
C ILE A 219 2.94 15.04 19.86
N GLN A 220 3.10 15.42 21.11
CA GLN A 220 3.92 16.57 21.53
C GLN A 220 4.97 16.12 22.56
N PHE A 221 6.09 16.85 22.60
CA PHE A 221 7.07 16.73 23.65
C PHE A 221 6.66 17.55 24.87
N ILE A 222 6.91 17.03 26.06
CA ILE A 222 6.93 17.80 27.31
C ILE A 222 8.39 18.09 27.60
N ASP A 223 8.79 19.34 27.43
CA ASP A 223 10.18 19.77 27.58
C ASP A 223 10.76 19.44 28.95
N ASP A 224 9.99 19.66 30.00
CA ASP A 224 10.39 19.42 31.40
C ASP A 224 10.76 17.96 31.70
N LYS A 225 10.21 17.02 30.95
CA LYS A 225 10.40 15.57 31.17
C LYS A 225 11.38 14.93 30.20
N CYS A 226 11.72 15.61 29.11
CA CYS A 226 12.52 15.06 28.02
C CYS A 226 14.02 15.22 28.28
N ASN A 227 14.76 14.11 28.31
CA ASN A 227 16.22 14.09 28.43
C ASN A 227 16.96 13.86 27.11
N MET A 228 16.29 14.03 25.96
CA MET A 228 16.89 13.88 24.63
C MET A 228 17.53 12.50 24.35
N CYS A 229 17.06 11.43 25.00
CA CYS A 229 17.62 10.07 24.84
C CYS A 229 17.49 9.45 23.43
N GLY A 230 16.67 10.03 22.54
CA GLY A 230 16.51 9.57 21.15
C GLY A 230 15.74 8.26 20.95
N LEU A 231 15.28 7.59 22.01
CA LEU A 231 14.53 6.33 21.92
C LEU A 231 13.25 6.45 21.07
N CYS A 232 12.54 7.57 21.18
CA CYS A 232 11.34 7.86 20.39
C CYS A 232 11.64 7.92 18.88
N SER A 233 12.76 8.52 18.48
CA SER A 233 13.21 8.59 17.08
C SER A 233 13.56 7.19 16.55
N MET A 234 14.24 6.38 17.36
CA MET A 234 14.69 5.03 16.96
C MET A 234 13.57 4.00 16.78
N LYS A 235 12.38 4.27 17.36
CA LYS A 235 11.17 3.45 17.21
C LYS A 235 10.11 4.08 16.31
N CYS A 236 10.39 5.25 15.74
CA CYS A 236 9.49 5.92 14.82
C CYS A 236 9.53 5.27 13.44
N LYS A 237 8.49 4.50 13.10
CA LYS A 237 8.33 3.84 11.79
C LYS A 237 8.31 4.82 10.61
N ALA A 238 8.00 6.08 10.87
CA ALA A 238 7.92 7.15 9.88
C ALA A 238 9.20 7.99 9.77
N SER A 239 10.20 7.76 10.63
CA SER A 239 11.45 8.55 10.67
C SER A 239 11.24 10.07 10.73
N CYS A 240 10.18 10.52 11.42
CA CYS A 240 9.70 11.91 11.43
C CYS A 240 9.99 12.69 12.73
N ILE A 241 10.66 12.06 13.70
CA ILE A 241 10.97 12.65 15.01
C ILE A 241 12.46 13.02 15.04
N ASP A 242 12.74 14.32 15.17
CA ASP A 242 14.06 14.83 15.48
C ASP A 242 14.18 15.02 17.00
N ALA A 243 14.88 14.09 17.64
CA ALA A 243 15.04 14.10 19.09
C ALA A 243 16.00 15.18 19.60
N LYS A 244 16.89 15.70 18.73
CA LYS A 244 17.86 16.73 19.12
C LYS A 244 17.18 18.10 19.24
N ASN A 245 16.39 18.42 18.23
CA ASN A 245 15.66 19.69 18.17
C ASN A 245 14.26 19.61 18.82
N LYS A 246 13.85 18.44 19.32
CA LYS A 246 12.51 18.16 19.87
C LYS A 246 11.38 18.51 18.88
N VAL A 247 11.62 18.35 17.59
CA VAL A 247 10.66 18.64 16.51
C VAL A 247 10.06 17.35 15.97
N ILE A 248 8.73 17.35 15.76
CA ILE A 248 8.00 16.26 15.12
C ILE A 248 7.37 16.77 13.83
N ASP A 249 7.70 16.12 12.72
CA ASP A 249 7.05 16.40 11.45
C ASP A 249 5.67 15.71 11.41
N HIS A 250 4.63 16.49 11.72
CA HIS A 250 3.23 16.06 11.70
C HIS A 250 2.69 15.77 10.30
N ASN A 251 3.32 16.31 9.26
CA ASN A 251 2.97 15.90 7.92
C ASN A 251 3.33 14.43 7.77
N ARG A 252 4.49 13.92 8.22
CA ARG A 252 4.84 12.49 8.05
C ARG A 252 4.37 11.53 9.14
N CYS A 253 3.91 12.05 10.28
CA CYS A 253 3.50 11.22 11.40
C CYS A 253 2.24 10.40 11.07
N VAL A 254 2.36 9.06 11.12
CA VAL A 254 1.22 8.12 10.93
C VAL A 254 0.48 7.78 12.22
N THR A 255 0.68 8.56 13.28
CA THR A 255 0.02 8.40 14.60
C THR A 255 0.02 6.96 15.13
N CYS A 256 1.15 6.27 14.98
CA CYS A 256 1.29 4.85 15.39
C CYS A 256 1.48 4.64 16.91
N PHE A 257 1.64 5.70 17.70
CA PHE A 257 1.83 5.68 19.16
C PHE A 257 3.04 4.89 19.71
N ASN A 258 3.93 4.38 18.85
CA ASN A 258 5.14 3.66 19.28
C ASN A 258 6.09 4.51 20.13
N CYS A 259 6.16 5.82 19.85
CA CYS A 259 7.02 6.73 20.59
C CYS A 259 6.54 6.98 22.02
N ILE A 260 5.23 6.90 22.27
CA ILE A 260 4.64 7.06 23.61
C ILE A 260 4.95 5.84 24.47
N GLU A 261 4.74 4.63 23.93
CA GLU A 261 4.96 3.38 24.65
C GLU A 261 6.43 3.15 25.05
N VAL A 262 7.38 3.65 24.27
CA VAL A 262 8.82 3.45 24.51
C VAL A 262 9.41 4.53 25.43
N CYS A 263 8.66 5.60 25.70
CA CYS A 263 9.15 6.70 26.52
C CYS A 263 9.04 6.35 28.01
N HIS A 264 10.17 6.09 28.67
CA HIS A 264 10.21 5.79 30.12
C HIS A 264 10.00 7.01 31.03
N ARG A 265 10.01 8.24 30.49
CA ARG A 265 9.86 9.48 31.26
C ARG A 265 8.52 10.19 31.02
N ASP A 266 7.58 9.56 30.31
CA ASP A 266 6.29 10.15 29.93
C ASP A 266 6.41 11.54 29.27
N ALA A 267 7.50 11.78 28.55
CA ALA A 267 7.77 13.03 27.85
C ALA A 267 7.01 13.14 26.52
N MET A 268 6.44 12.03 26.02
CA MET A 268 5.67 11.98 24.79
C MET A 268 4.18 11.86 25.12
N LYS A 269 3.38 12.90 24.81
CA LYS A 269 1.92 12.87 25.02
C LYS A 269 1.17 13.08 23.72
N TYR A 270 0.01 12.43 23.62
CA TYR A 270 -0.99 12.70 22.59
C TYR A 270 -2.05 13.62 23.19
N ALA A 271 -2.06 14.89 22.78
CA ALA A 271 -2.88 15.93 23.38
C ALA A 271 -3.42 16.89 22.32
N LEU A 272 -4.48 17.61 22.69
CA LEU A 272 -5.04 18.67 21.87
C LEU A 272 -4.02 19.82 21.70
N ILE A 273 -3.96 20.40 20.52
CA ILE A 273 -3.25 21.68 20.29
C ILE A 273 -3.74 22.70 21.32
N GLY A 274 -2.81 23.28 22.09
CA GLY A 274 -3.13 24.31 23.09
C GLY A 274 -3.30 23.82 24.52
N SER A 275 -3.21 22.52 24.81
CA SER A 275 -3.21 22.02 26.19
C SER A 275 -1.86 22.31 26.87
N LYS A 276 -1.80 23.47 27.55
CA LYS A 276 -0.69 24.10 28.29
C LYS A 276 0.38 24.82 27.46
N LYS A 277 0.15 26.12 27.20
CA LYS A 277 1.22 27.14 27.30
C LYS A 277 1.52 27.37 28.78
N LYS A 278 2.60 26.80 29.32
CA LYS A 278 3.35 27.48 30.39
C LYS A 278 4.48 28.24 29.70
N LYS A 279 4.57 29.53 30.02
CA LYS A 279 5.42 30.55 29.38
C LYS A 279 6.82 30.03 29.09
N ALA A 280 7.22 30.02 27.82
CA ALA A 280 8.61 30.05 27.42
C ALA A 280 8.96 31.51 27.13
N VAL A 281 9.98 31.96 27.84
CA VAL A 281 10.60 33.27 27.83
C VAL A 281 11.17 33.60 26.44
N GLU A 282 11.30 34.90 26.22
CA GLU A 282 11.60 35.61 24.98
C GLU A 282 12.74 35.04 24.14
N THR A 283 12.49 35.14 22.83
CA THR A 283 13.43 34.99 21.72
C THR A 283 14.62 35.95 21.84
N ALA A 284 15.82 35.42 21.64
CA ALA A 284 17.00 36.19 21.23
C ALA A 284 17.46 35.71 19.83
N PRO A 285 18.11 36.58 19.03
CA PRO A 285 17.93 36.63 17.59
C PRO A 285 18.81 35.67 16.78
N ALA A 286 18.46 35.63 15.49
CA ALA A 286 19.10 34.89 14.41
C ALA A 286 20.63 35.06 14.36
N PHE A 287 21.34 33.94 14.25
CA PHE A 287 22.73 33.93 13.79
C PHE A 287 22.77 33.42 12.34
N SER A 288 23.00 34.35 11.43
CA SER A 288 23.36 34.12 10.04
C SER A 288 24.76 33.52 9.96
N TYR A 289 24.90 32.32 9.42
CA TYR A 289 26.22 31.81 9.04
C TYR A 289 26.51 32.16 7.58
N ILE A 290 27.67 32.77 7.39
CA ILE A 290 28.28 33.13 6.10
C ILE A 290 28.56 31.83 5.34
N ARG A 291 28.24 31.85 4.04
CA ARG A 291 28.43 30.76 3.10
C ARG A 291 29.85 30.89 2.55
N GLU A 292 30.77 30.01 2.96
CA GLU A 292 32.05 29.86 2.28
C GLU A 292 31.87 28.88 1.11
N ASP A 293 32.02 29.42 -0.11
CA ASP A 293 32.09 28.64 -1.34
C ASP A 293 33.45 27.95 -1.44
N LYS A 294 33.46 26.62 -1.36
CA LYS A 294 34.62 25.82 -1.77
C LYS A 294 34.60 25.61 -3.28
N PRO A 295 35.77 25.69 -3.97
CA PRO A 295 35.85 25.46 -5.39
C PRO A 295 35.50 23.99 -5.69
N LYS A 296 34.63 23.80 -6.68
CA LYS A 296 34.32 22.47 -7.21
C LYS A 296 35.45 22.05 -8.15
N ASP A 297 36.23 21.08 -7.70
CA ASP A 297 37.16 20.35 -8.53
C ASP A 297 36.42 19.63 -9.67
N GLU A 298 36.83 20.00 -10.88
CA GLU A 298 36.40 19.45 -12.15
C GLU A 298 37.26 18.24 -12.49
N SER A 299 37.06 17.12 -11.79
CA SER A 299 37.55 15.81 -12.24
C SER A 299 37.01 14.69 -11.36
N LYS A 300 35.80 14.24 -11.67
CA LYS A 300 35.32 12.85 -11.43
C LYS A 300 34.00 12.60 -12.16
N ARG A 301 33.94 13.07 -13.41
CA ARG A 301 32.84 12.83 -14.35
C ARG A 301 33.34 11.98 -15.53
N ARG A 302 34.01 10.87 -15.22
CA ARG A 302 34.37 9.79 -16.14
C ARG A 302 34.41 8.46 -15.38
N PHE A 303 33.25 7.98 -14.93
CA PHE A 303 33.07 6.56 -14.55
C PHE A 303 31.60 6.10 -14.59
N LEU A 304 30.77 6.71 -15.45
CA LEU A 304 29.37 6.29 -15.66
C LEU A 304 29.02 6.25 -17.15
N SER A 305 29.95 5.75 -17.95
CA SER A 305 29.74 5.47 -19.38
C SER A 305 30.55 4.24 -19.79
N ALA A 306 30.34 3.11 -19.11
CA ALA A 306 30.84 1.80 -19.54
C ALA A 306 30.22 0.65 -18.73
N THR A 307 28.89 0.54 -18.67
CA THR A 307 28.19 -0.73 -18.35
C THR A 307 26.74 -0.61 -18.80
N LEU A 308 26.54 -0.40 -20.10
CA LEU A 308 25.22 -0.47 -20.71
C LEU A 308 25.28 -1.22 -22.04
N ILE A 309 26.00 -2.35 -22.07
CA ILE A 309 25.86 -3.38 -23.11
C ILE A 309 26.15 -4.71 -22.43
N THR A 310 25.12 -5.49 -22.13
CA THR A 310 25.06 -6.98 -21.98
C THR A 310 23.81 -7.40 -21.18
N SER A 311 22.63 -6.92 -21.58
CA SER A 311 21.35 -7.47 -21.07
C SER A 311 20.36 -7.79 -22.19
N ILE A 312 20.86 -8.37 -23.27
CA ILE A 312 20.04 -9.03 -24.30
C ILE A 312 20.72 -10.37 -24.64
N ALA A 313 20.56 -11.37 -23.77
CA ALA A 313 20.68 -12.81 -24.09
C ALA A 313 20.54 -13.67 -22.82
N ALA A 314 19.38 -13.59 -22.14
CA ALA A 314 19.03 -14.59 -21.11
C ALA A 314 17.50 -14.75 -20.95
N GLY A 315 16.73 -14.38 -21.98
CA GLY A 315 15.26 -14.44 -21.97
C GLY A 315 14.67 -15.65 -22.68
N GLN A 316 15.47 -16.64 -23.07
CA GLN A 316 15.02 -17.73 -23.96
C GLN A 316 15.29 -19.16 -23.47
N LEU A 317 15.61 -19.37 -22.20
CA LEU A 317 15.65 -20.71 -21.65
C LEU A 317 14.87 -20.72 -20.35
N LEU A 318 13.60 -21.12 -20.44
CA LEU A 318 12.80 -21.86 -19.45
C LEU A 318 11.33 -21.79 -19.87
N ALA A 319 10.97 -22.51 -20.93
CA ALA A 319 9.59 -22.80 -21.28
C ALA A 319 9.49 -24.15 -21.99
N GLN A 320 9.78 -25.23 -21.27
CA GLN A 320 9.34 -26.57 -21.64
C GLN A 320 8.82 -27.28 -20.40
N THR A 321 7.52 -27.16 -20.16
CA THR A 321 6.75 -28.27 -19.61
C THR A 321 5.54 -28.44 -20.54
N VAL A 322 5.54 -29.58 -21.21
CA VAL A 322 4.55 -30.00 -22.19
C VAL A 322 3.25 -30.29 -21.45
N THR A 323 2.15 -29.68 -21.88
CA THR A 323 0.79 -30.17 -21.60
C THR A 323 0.17 -30.45 -22.96
N GLU A 324 -0.42 -31.64 -23.12
CA GLU A 324 -0.99 -32.13 -24.38
C GLU A 324 -2.04 -31.16 -24.97
N PRO A 325 -2.10 -31.00 -26.31
CA PRO A 325 -3.01 -30.06 -26.92
C PRO A 325 -4.41 -30.66 -27.03
N LEU A 326 -5.33 -30.23 -26.15
CA LEU A 326 -6.74 -30.20 -26.50
C LEU A 326 -6.91 -29.17 -27.62
N LEU A 327 -7.61 -29.58 -28.70
CA LEU A 327 -7.94 -28.87 -29.94
C LEU A 327 -7.65 -27.35 -29.97
N PRO A 328 -7.00 -26.80 -31.02
CA PRO A 328 -6.64 -25.40 -31.09
C PRO A 328 -7.91 -24.54 -31.06
N LYS A 329 -8.19 -23.94 -29.91
CA LYS A 329 -9.26 -22.95 -29.75
C LYS A 329 -8.89 -21.78 -30.65
N ARG A 330 -9.61 -21.61 -31.76
CA ARG A 330 -9.43 -20.49 -32.67
C ARG A 330 -9.77 -19.20 -31.91
N GLU A 331 -8.75 -18.55 -31.36
CA GLU A 331 -8.92 -17.29 -30.65
C GLU A 331 -9.39 -16.22 -31.63
N LEU A 332 -10.69 -15.93 -31.62
CA LEU A 332 -11.23 -14.75 -32.26
C LEU A 332 -10.62 -13.53 -31.57
N LYS A 333 -9.60 -12.91 -32.17
CA LYS A 333 -9.06 -11.63 -31.74
C LYS A 333 -10.14 -10.56 -31.92
N ARG A 334 -10.94 -10.35 -30.88
CA ARG A 334 -11.98 -9.31 -30.86
C ARG A 334 -11.29 -7.95 -30.80
N LYS A 335 -11.73 -7.02 -31.65
CA LYS A 335 -11.26 -5.62 -31.64
C LYS A 335 -11.70 -4.89 -30.36
N THR A 336 -12.80 -5.31 -29.75
CA THR A 336 -13.34 -4.77 -28.50
C THR A 336 -13.38 -5.86 -27.42
N PRO A 337 -12.72 -5.65 -26.26
CA PRO A 337 -12.85 -6.58 -25.14
C PRO A 337 -14.25 -6.47 -24.53
N ILE A 338 -14.75 -7.59 -24.00
CA ILE A 338 -16.06 -7.64 -23.34
C ILE A 338 -15.87 -7.20 -21.89
N ALA A 339 -16.55 -6.13 -21.50
CA ALA A 339 -16.51 -5.65 -20.12
C ALA A 339 -17.29 -6.58 -19.17
N PRO A 340 -16.88 -6.68 -17.89
CA PRO A 340 -17.59 -7.47 -16.90
C PRO A 340 -19.00 -6.92 -16.61
N PRO A 341 -19.91 -7.75 -16.05
CA PRO A 341 -21.21 -7.26 -15.61
C PRO A 341 -21.05 -6.11 -14.61
N GLY A 342 -21.93 -5.11 -14.70
CA GLY A 342 -21.87 -3.89 -13.87
C GLY A 342 -20.92 -2.80 -14.38
N ALA A 343 -20.25 -2.99 -15.53
CA ALA A 343 -19.40 -1.96 -16.13
C ALA A 343 -20.17 -0.70 -16.61
N LEU A 344 -21.50 -0.80 -16.79
CA LEU A 344 -22.39 0.20 -17.39
C LEU A 344 -22.00 0.55 -18.83
N ASN A 345 -20.96 1.38 -19.01
CA ASN A 345 -20.40 1.73 -20.31
C ASN A 345 -18.86 1.66 -20.26
N PHE A 346 -18.22 1.57 -21.43
CA PHE A 346 -16.79 1.33 -21.54
C PHE A 346 -15.94 2.47 -20.95
N ASP A 347 -16.32 3.71 -21.22
CA ASP A 347 -15.58 4.89 -20.74
C ASP A 347 -15.70 5.06 -19.22
N HIS A 348 -16.90 4.89 -18.66
CA HIS A 348 -17.15 4.88 -17.22
C HIS A 348 -16.32 3.80 -16.53
N PHE A 349 -16.33 2.57 -17.06
CA PHE A 349 -15.52 1.49 -16.50
C PHE A 349 -14.03 1.80 -16.57
N ARG A 350 -13.56 2.35 -17.70
CA ARG A 350 -12.15 2.72 -17.89
C ARG A 350 -11.71 3.79 -16.88
N GLU A 351 -12.57 4.76 -16.57
CA GLU A 351 -12.27 5.88 -15.67
C GLU A 351 -12.40 5.53 -14.19
N LYS A 352 -13.33 4.63 -13.83
CA LYS A 352 -13.65 4.31 -12.44
C LYS A 352 -12.92 3.06 -11.91
N CYS A 353 -12.44 2.18 -12.79
CA CYS A 353 -11.83 0.91 -12.35
C CYS A 353 -10.37 1.09 -11.93
N ILE A 354 -10.10 0.94 -10.62
CA ILE A 354 -8.74 0.94 -10.04
C ILE A 354 -7.97 -0.37 -10.22
N SER A 355 -8.55 -1.36 -10.89
CA SER A 355 -7.95 -2.68 -11.08
C SER A 355 -7.51 -3.32 -9.75
N CYS A 356 -8.39 -3.31 -8.73
CA CYS A 356 -8.16 -3.97 -7.44
C CYS A 356 -8.33 -5.50 -7.50
N HIS A 357 -8.98 -5.99 -8.57
CA HIS A 357 -9.23 -7.41 -8.86
C HIS A 357 -10.15 -8.15 -7.89
N LEU A 358 -10.94 -7.42 -7.10
CA LEU A 358 -11.97 -8.05 -6.27
C LEU A 358 -12.99 -8.84 -7.13
N CYS A 359 -13.44 -8.26 -8.24
CA CYS A 359 -14.33 -8.94 -9.19
C CYS A 359 -13.70 -10.20 -9.81
N VAL A 360 -12.39 -10.19 -10.04
CA VAL A 360 -11.63 -11.37 -10.51
C VAL A 360 -11.64 -12.46 -9.44
N SER A 361 -11.41 -12.09 -8.17
CA SER A 361 -11.37 -13.05 -7.05
C SER A 361 -12.72 -13.69 -6.72
N LYS A 362 -13.81 -12.92 -6.88
CA LYS A 362 -15.19 -13.32 -6.57
C LYS A 362 -15.94 -13.98 -7.74
N CYS A 363 -15.37 -13.97 -8.94
CA CYS A 363 -16.00 -14.61 -10.11
C CYS A 363 -16.05 -16.13 -9.93
N PRO A 364 -17.25 -16.75 -9.81
CA PRO A 364 -17.39 -18.19 -9.57
C PRO A 364 -17.02 -19.00 -10.82
N SER A 365 -17.34 -18.50 -12.01
CA SER A 365 -17.02 -19.15 -13.28
C SER A 365 -15.61 -18.85 -13.80
N HIS A 366 -14.85 -18.03 -13.08
CA HIS A 366 -13.46 -17.66 -13.40
C HIS A 366 -13.24 -17.09 -14.82
N VAL A 367 -14.30 -16.55 -15.44
CA VAL A 367 -14.25 -15.93 -16.77
C VAL A 367 -13.67 -14.52 -16.74
N ILE A 368 -13.57 -13.88 -15.56
CA ILE A 368 -12.99 -12.54 -15.45
C ILE A 368 -11.48 -12.64 -15.30
N LYS A 369 -10.73 -12.09 -16.25
CA LYS A 369 -9.26 -12.01 -16.22
C LYS A 369 -8.79 -10.56 -16.40
N PRO A 370 -7.65 -10.16 -15.82
CA PRO A 370 -7.08 -8.85 -16.08
C PRO A 370 -6.59 -8.76 -17.53
N ALA A 371 -6.92 -7.66 -18.19
CA ALA A 371 -6.43 -7.32 -19.51
C ALA A 371 -4.95 -6.90 -19.46
N PHE A 372 -4.24 -7.13 -20.56
CA PHE A 372 -2.89 -6.61 -20.75
C PHE A 372 -2.91 -5.32 -21.58
N LEU A 373 -3.32 -5.39 -22.85
CA LEU A 373 -3.35 -4.24 -23.78
C LEU A 373 -4.67 -4.09 -24.53
N GLU A 374 -5.68 -4.92 -24.20
CA GLU A 374 -6.96 -4.97 -24.91
C GLU A 374 -7.82 -3.72 -24.67
N TYR A 375 -7.65 -3.05 -23.54
CA TYR A 375 -8.26 -1.73 -23.25
C TYR A 375 -7.34 -0.56 -23.65
N GLY A 376 -6.25 -0.81 -24.39
CA GLY A 376 -5.18 0.15 -24.66
C GLY A 376 -4.28 0.40 -23.43
N LEU A 377 -3.35 1.36 -23.56
CA LEU A 377 -2.38 1.68 -22.51
C LEU A 377 -3.01 2.25 -21.23
N GLY A 378 -4.20 2.85 -21.32
CA GLY A 378 -4.91 3.40 -20.15
C GLY A 378 -5.61 2.35 -19.29
N GLY A 379 -5.97 1.20 -19.87
CA GLY A 379 -6.76 0.14 -19.22
C GLY A 379 -5.99 -1.14 -18.93
N VAL A 380 -4.67 -1.08 -18.82
CA VAL A 380 -3.83 -2.22 -18.42
C VAL A 380 -4.30 -2.71 -17.04
N MET A 381 -4.42 -4.03 -16.88
CA MET A 381 -4.94 -4.73 -15.71
C MET A 381 -6.45 -4.57 -15.44
N GLN A 382 -7.21 -3.87 -16.29
CA GLN A 382 -8.65 -3.80 -16.10
C GLN A 382 -9.30 -5.17 -16.34
N PRO A 383 -10.30 -5.56 -15.54
CA PRO A 383 -10.96 -6.85 -15.71
C PRO A 383 -11.71 -6.89 -17.04
N LYS A 384 -11.54 -7.98 -17.79
CA LYS A 384 -12.30 -8.34 -19.00
C LYS A 384 -12.92 -9.73 -18.84
N LEU A 385 -14.00 -10.00 -19.56
CA LEU A 385 -14.53 -11.35 -19.72
C LEU A 385 -13.74 -12.11 -20.78
N TYR A 386 -13.39 -13.35 -20.45
CA TYR A 386 -12.68 -14.29 -21.30
C TYR A 386 -13.21 -15.70 -21.04
N PHE A 387 -13.79 -16.32 -22.07
CA PHE A 387 -14.56 -17.56 -21.97
C PHE A 387 -13.71 -18.80 -22.30
N ASP A 388 -12.49 -18.89 -21.75
CA ASP A 388 -11.64 -20.06 -21.90
C ASP A 388 -12.05 -21.23 -21.02
N HIS A 389 -12.38 -20.94 -19.76
CA HIS A 389 -12.62 -21.97 -18.74
C HIS A 389 -14.03 -21.97 -18.14
N GLY A 390 -14.97 -21.20 -18.71
CA GLY A 390 -16.33 -21.12 -18.18
C GLY A 390 -17.28 -20.26 -19.01
N PHE A 391 -18.51 -20.15 -18.51
CA PHE A 391 -19.57 -19.28 -19.02
C PHE A 391 -19.98 -18.24 -17.97
N CYS A 392 -20.63 -17.16 -18.39
CA CYS A 392 -21.13 -16.12 -17.47
C CYS A 392 -22.45 -16.54 -16.85
#